data_AF-A0A061BM58-F1
#
_entry.id   AF-A0A061BM58-F1
#
_cell.length_a   1.000
_cell.length_b   1.000
_cell.length_c   1.000
_cell.angle_alpha   90.00
_cell.angle_beta   90.00
_cell.angle_gamma   90.00
#
_symmetry.space_group_name_H-M   'P 1'
#
loop_
_entity.id
_entity.type
_entity.pdbx_description
1 polymer ?
#
loop_
_entity_poly.entity_id
_entity_poly.type
_entity_poly.pdbx_seq_one_letter_code
_entity_poly.pdbx_strand_id
1 'polypeptide(L)'
;MAFRASTRLLAASIQGLSPSQTSELAKELLPPLILYRRLLRVHRKVLPPELRIMGDDYVKSEFRRTRSTDNPLHIVGFLSEWKKYLDHHEALANGAKGAELEKEVGQKLDPSILETLSADQIGQLYELFQASQDVWLSPEELEAKLAAEGKTEEGIPAGQVLPDLGKSRLGGGEGEGR
;
A
#
# COMPACT_ATOMS: atom_id res chain seq x y z
N MET A 1 6.13 -17.46 7.33
CA MET A 1 6.85 -16.19 7.52
C MET A 1 5.87 -15.15 8.04
N ALA A 2 6.12 -14.57 9.21
CA ALA A 2 5.21 -13.60 9.82
C ALA A 2 5.57 -12.19 9.35
N PHE A 3 4.71 -11.56 8.53
CA PHE A 3 4.83 -10.15 8.22
C PHE A 3 4.55 -9.34 9.49
N ARG A 4 5.60 -8.72 10.04
CA ARG A 4 5.46 -7.72 11.09
C ARG A 4 4.81 -6.50 10.47
N ALA A 5 3.57 -6.20 10.86
CA ALA A 5 2.93 -4.94 10.52
C ALA A 5 3.65 -3.80 11.25
N SER A 6 4.64 -3.19 10.59
CA SER A 6 5.21 -1.91 11.01
C SER A 6 4.23 -0.80 10.63
N THR A 7 3.16 -0.61 11.41
CA THR A 7 2.35 0.60 11.33
C THR A 7 3.09 1.73 12.05
N ARG A 8 4.06 2.36 11.36
CA ARG A 8 4.51 3.70 11.73
C ARG A 8 3.79 4.68 10.81
N LEU A 9 2.70 5.24 11.35
CA LEU A 9 1.98 6.35 10.74
C LEU A 9 2.95 7.53 10.53
N LEU A 10 3.00 8.05 9.31
CA LEU A 10 3.74 9.26 8.95
C LEU A 10 3.06 10.46 9.60
N ALA A 11 3.57 10.86 10.77
CA ALA A 11 3.13 12.02 11.52
C ALA A 11 4.21 13.12 11.55
N ALA A 12 5.00 13.28 10.49
CA ALA A 12 6.08 14.27 10.45
C ALA A 12 5.54 15.72 10.63
N SER A 13 4.33 16.01 10.13
CA SER A 13 3.75 17.36 10.18
C SER A 13 3.31 17.85 11.57
N ILE A 14 3.28 16.98 12.59
CA ILE A 14 2.67 17.29 13.90
C ILE A 14 3.70 17.21 15.03
N GLN A 15 4.94 16.83 14.70
CA GLN A 15 6.04 16.79 15.65
C GLN A 15 6.37 18.23 16.08
N GLY A 16 5.95 18.62 17.30
CA GLY A 16 6.28 19.93 17.87
C GLY A 16 5.08 20.83 18.22
N LEU A 17 3.83 20.37 18.07
CA LEU A 17 2.68 21.17 18.53
C LEU A 17 2.61 21.26 20.06
N SER A 18 2.38 22.47 20.56
CA SER A 18 2.09 22.68 21.98
C SER A 18 0.70 22.13 22.36
N PRO A 19 0.47 21.77 23.64
CA PRO A 19 -0.85 21.32 24.10
C PRO A 19 -1.99 22.27 23.75
N SER A 20 -1.76 23.58 23.83
CA SER A 20 -2.73 24.61 23.43
C SER A 20 -3.09 24.53 21.95
N GLN A 21 -2.09 24.43 21.07
CA GLN A 21 -2.31 24.29 19.62
C GLN A 21 -3.03 22.99 19.27
N THR A 22 -2.71 21.88 19.94
CA THR A 22 -3.44 20.61 19.73
C THR A 22 -4.91 20.71 20.12
N SER A 23 -5.21 21.44 21.20
CA SER A 23 -6.58 21.68 21.65
C SER A 23 -7.36 22.55 20.66
N GLU A 24 -6.75 23.60 20.10
CA GLU A 24 -7.42 24.44 19.08
C GLU A 24 -7.72 23.65 17.81
N LEU A 25 -6.75 22.87 17.30
CA LEU A 25 -6.99 22.02 16.13
C LEU A 25 -8.09 20.98 16.39
N ALA A 26 -8.14 20.39 17.59
CA ALA A 26 -9.17 19.42 17.95
C ALA A 26 -10.59 19.99 17.85
N LYS A 27 -10.79 21.30 18.05
CA LYS A 27 -12.12 21.96 17.91
C LYS A 27 -12.59 22.06 16.46
N GLU A 28 -11.66 22.17 15.52
CA GLU A 28 -11.97 22.23 14.08
C GLU A 28 -12.24 20.85 13.47
N LEU A 29 -11.85 19.78 14.18
CA LEU A 29 -11.97 18.40 13.71
C LEU A 29 -13.36 17.81 13.97
N LEU A 30 -13.78 16.93 13.06
CA LEU A 30 -15.01 16.18 13.22
C LEU A 30 -14.87 15.14 14.35
N PRO A 31 -15.90 14.94 15.20
CA PRO A 31 -15.90 13.87 16.18
C PRO A 31 -15.65 12.50 15.52
N PRO A 32 -14.88 11.57 16.15
CA PRO A 32 -14.43 10.34 15.51
C PRO A 32 -15.55 9.49 14.88
N LEU A 33 -16.68 9.33 15.59
CA LEU A 33 -17.82 8.55 15.08
C LEU A 33 -18.55 9.22 13.92
N ILE A 34 -18.54 10.56 13.86
CA ILE A 34 -19.12 11.31 12.75
C ILE A 34 -18.22 11.15 11.52
N LEU A 35 -16.91 11.35 11.71
CA LEU A 35 -15.90 11.18 10.65
C LEU A 35 -15.95 9.77 10.05
N TYR A 36 -15.91 8.74 10.89
CA TYR A 36 -16.02 7.33 10.48
C TYR A 36 -17.25 7.05 9.61
N ARG A 37 -18.44 7.53 10.02
CA ARG A 37 -19.68 7.34 9.27
C ARG A 37 -19.71 8.13 7.96
N ARG A 38 -19.04 9.28 7.88
CA ARG A 38 -18.95 10.07 6.65
C ARG A 38 -17.99 9.41 5.64
N LEU A 39 -16.85 8.89 6.09
CA LEU A 39 -15.91 8.12 5.28
C LEU A 39 -16.60 6.95 4.56
N LEU A 40 -17.27 6.07 5.31
CA LEU A 40 -17.97 4.93 4.70
C LEU A 40 -19.11 5.37 3.75
N ARG A 41 -19.70 6.55 3.97
CA ARG A 41 -20.73 7.10 3.07
C ARG A 41 -20.11 7.61 1.77
N VAL A 42 -19.00 8.33 1.84
CA VAL A 42 -18.35 8.89 0.66
C VAL A 42 -17.76 7.78 -0.22
N HIS A 43 -17.19 6.73 0.38
CA HIS A 43 -16.71 5.56 -0.35
C HIS A 43 -17.79 4.96 -1.27
N ARG A 44 -19.05 4.87 -0.80
CA ARG A 44 -20.17 4.36 -1.60
C ARG A 44 -20.53 5.25 -2.79
N LYS A 45 -20.17 6.54 -2.75
CA LYS A 45 -20.49 7.51 -3.80
C LYS A 45 -19.42 7.57 -4.88
N VAL A 46 -18.14 7.46 -4.51
CA VAL A 46 -17.03 7.77 -5.41
C VAL A 46 -16.09 6.61 -5.72
N LEU A 47 -16.03 5.58 -4.87
CA LEU A 47 -15.10 4.46 -5.10
C LEU A 47 -15.75 3.33 -5.93
N PRO A 48 -15.01 2.76 -6.90
CA PRO A 48 -15.36 1.49 -7.53
C PRO A 48 -15.57 0.36 -6.50
N PRO A 49 -16.40 -0.66 -6.81
CA PRO A 49 -16.72 -1.73 -5.87
C PRO A 49 -15.51 -2.43 -5.24
N GLU A 50 -14.48 -2.72 -6.04
CA GLU A 50 -13.28 -3.46 -5.64
C GLU A 50 -12.47 -2.64 -4.64
N LEU A 51 -12.23 -1.36 -4.94
CA LEU A 51 -11.53 -0.41 -4.07
C LEU A 51 -12.33 -0.14 -2.79
N ARG A 52 -13.66 -0.11 -2.86
CA ARG A 52 -14.51 0.08 -1.69
C ARG A 52 -14.40 -1.06 -0.69
N ILE A 53 -14.36 -2.31 -1.14
CA ILE A 53 -14.25 -3.47 -0.24
C ILE A 53 -12.98 -3.35 0.60
N MET A 54 -11.84 -3.15 -0.06
CA MET A 54 -10.55 -2.97 0.61
C MET A 54 -10.54 -1.72 1.50
N GLY A 55 -11.03 -0.59 0.99
CA GLY A 55 -11.03 0.69 1.69
C GLY A 55 -11.90 0.69 2.95
N ASP A 56 -13.12 0.13 2.88
CA ASP A 56 -14.03 0.06 4.03
C ASP A 56 -13.45 -0.81 5.15
N ASP A 57 -12.81 -1.92 4.81
CA ASP A 57 -12.20 -2.81 5.80
C ASP A 57 -10.95 -2.18 6.43
N TYR A 58 -10.16 -1.46 5.64
CA TYR A 58 -9.04 -0.68 6.15
C TYR A 58 -9.52 0.39 7.15
N VAL A 59 -10.50 1.24 6.76
CA VAL A 59 -11.08 2.27 7.64
C VAL A 59 -11.57 1.67 8.96
N LYS A 60 -12.36 0.58 8.90
CA LYS A 60 -12.85 -0.12 10.09
C LYS A 60 -11.70 -0.58 10.99
N SER A 61 -10.66 -1.16 10.40
CA SER A 61 -9.54 -1.71 11.16
C SER A 61 -8.73 -0.61 11.85
N GLU A 62 -8.47 0.50 11.16
CA GLU A 62 -7.69 1.61 11.70
C GLU A 62 -8.45 2.36 12.80
N PHE A 63 -9.74 2.66 12.60
CA PHE A 63 -10.55 3.25 13.67
C PHE A 63 -10.68 2.32 14.89
N ARG A 64 -10.69 1.00 14.69
CA ARG A 64 -10.68 0.04 15.79
C ARG A 64 -9.33 0.05 16.53
N ARG A 65 -8.22 0.06 15.80
CA ARG A 65 -6.85 0.09 16.38
C ARG A 65 -6.59 1.37 17.17
N THR A 66 -7.12 2.49 16.72
CA THR A 66 -6.92 3.81 17.36
C THR A 66 -7.92 4.08 18.50
N ARG A 67 -8.89 3.19 18.74
CA ARG A 67 -9.97 3.42 19.73
C ARG A 67 -9.47 3.63 21.15
N SER A 68 -8.37 3.00 21.53
CA SER A 68 -7.77 3.06 22.88
C SER A 68 -6.54 3.96 22.95
N THR A 69 -6.31 4.80 21.95
CA THR A 69 -5.18 5.74 21.95
C THR A 69 -5.53 6.95 22.80
N ASP A 70 -4.73 7.24 23.81
CA ASP A 70 -4.96 8.39 24.72
C ASP A 70 -4.04 9.58 24.44
N ASN A 71 -3.01 9.42 23.60
CA ASN A 71 -2.11 10.51 23.26
C ASN A 71 -2.84 11.56 22.39
N PRO A 72 -3.04 12.80 22.89
CA PRO A 72 -3.82 13.82 22.19
C PRO A 72 -3.19 14.20 20.84
N LEU A 73 -1.85 14.21 20.74
CA LEU A 73 -1.15 14.49 19.48
C LEU A 73 -1.46 13.44 18.43
N HIS A 74 -1.49 12.17 18.82
CA HIS A 74 -1.81 11.06 17.92
C HIS A 74 -3.29 11.10 17.50
N ILE A 75 -4.20 11.41 18.43
CA ILE A 75 -5.63 11.54 18.11
C ILE A 75 -5.86 12.68 17.12
N VAL A 76 -5.29 13.86 17.39
CA VAL A 76 -5.42 15.03 16.50
C VAL A 76 -4.85 14.71 15.13
N GLY A 77 -3.67 14.10 15.07
CA GLY A 77 -3.07 13.71 13.80
C GLY A 77 -3.90 12.70 13.01
N PHE A 78 -4.35 11.65 13.67
CA PHE A 78 -5.24 10.66 13.07
C PHE A 78 -6.49 11.32 12.49
N LEU A 79 -7.21 12.11 13.27
CA LEU A 79 -8.44 12.77 12.83
C LEU A 79 -8.20 13.80 11.72
N SER A 80 -7.06 14.49 11.74
CA SER A 80 -6.69 15.47 10.72
C SER A 80 -6.46 14.81 9.36
N GLU A 81 -5.68 13.73 9.31
CA GLU A 81 -5.42 13.00 8.07
C GLU A 81 -6.69 12.36 7.50
N TRP A 82 -7.50 11.74 8.36
CA TRP A 82 -8.79 11.17 7.93
C TRP A 82 -9.78 12.23 7.45
N LYS A 83 -9.74 13.45 8.03
CA LYS A 83 -10.55 14.58 7.56
C LYS A 83 -10.08 15.05 6.19
N LYS A 84 -8.77 15.23 5.97
CA LYS A 84 -8.21 15.58 4.65
C LYS A 84 -8.64 14.58 3.58
N TYR A 85 -8.51 13.29 3.89
CA TYR A 85 -8.95 12.21 3.01
C TYR A 85 -10.46 12.26 2.72
N LEU A 86 -11.30 12.50 3.73
CA LEU A 86 -12.74 12.69 3.55
C LEU A 86 -13.05 13.89 2.64
N ASP A 87 -12.43 15.04 2.90
CA ASP A 87 -12.71 16.29 2.18
C ASP A 87 -12.36 16.14 0.68
N HIS A 88 -11.26 15.45 0.36
CA HIS A 88 -10.90 15.09 -1.01
C HIS A 88 -11.98 14.24 -1.71
N HIS A 89 -12.48 13.18 -1.05
CA HIS A 89 -13.53 12.33 -1.62
C HIS A 89 -14.89 13.03 -1.68
N GLU A 90 -15.21 13.92 -0.74
CA GLU A 90 -16.44 14.72 -0.80
C GLU A 90 -16.38 15.74 -1.95
N ALA A 91 -15.20 16.29 -2.28
CA ALA A 91 -15.01 17.16 -3.44
C ALA A 91 -15.25 16.41 -4.76
N LEU A 92 -14.72 15.17 -4.88
CA LEU A 92 -15.00 14.27 -6.00
C LEU A 92 -16.50 13.99 -6.13
N ALA A 93 -17.18 13.67 -5.02
CA ALA A 93 -18.60 13.34 -5.01
C ALA A 93 -19.50 14.51 -5.46
N ASN A 94 -19.06 15.75 -5.24
CA ASN A 94 -19.80 16.96 -5.56
C ASN A 94 -19.50 17.50 -6.96
N GLY A 95 -18.67 16.80 -7.76
CA GLY A 95 -18.35 17.21 -9.13
C GLY A 95 -17.56 18.52 -9.21
N ALA A 96 -16.71 18.80 -8.21
CA ALA A 96 -15.87 19.99 -8.24
C ALA A 96 -14.98 19.99 -9.51
N LYS A 97 -14.91 21.11 -10.24
CA LYS A 97 -14.25 21.25 -11.56
C LYS A 97 -12.76 20.87 -11.66
N GLY A 98 -12.10 20.49 -10.55
CA GLY A 98 -10.74 19.93 -10.53
C GLY A 98 -10.68 18.40 -10.34
N ALA A 99 -11.77 17.79 -9.88
CA ALA A 99 -11.90 16.35 -9.62
C ALA A 99 -12.15 15.51 -10.89
N GLU A 100 -12.51 16.17 -12.01
CA GLU A 100 -12.78 15.49 -13.28
C GLU A 100 -11.49 14.97 -13.97
N LEU A 101 -10.33 15.52 -13.57
CA LEU A 101 -8.99 15.05 -13.98
C LEU A 101 -8.53 13.79 -13.22
N GLU A 102 -9.22 13.39 -12.15
CA GLU A 102 -8.91 12.21 -11.32
C GLU A 102 -9.81 11.01 -11.65
N LYS A 103 -10.23 10.88 -12.92
CA LYS A 103 -10.72 9.57 -13.41
C LYS A 103 -9.60 8.52 -13.42
N GLU A 104 -8.35 8.95 -13.37
CA GLU A 104 -7.20 8.10 -13.07
C GLU A 104 -7.10 7.90 -11.55
N VAL A 105 -7.11 6.64 -11.12
CA VAL A 105 -7.05 6.29 -9.71
C VAL A 105 -5.71 6.73 -9.12
N GLY A 106 -5.75 7.66 -8.15
CA GLY A 106 -4.61 8.04 -7.31
C GLY A 106 -4.04 9.44 -7.60
N GLN A 107 -3.07 9.85 -6.78
CA GLN A 107 -2.34 11.11 -6.92
C GLN A 107 -0.84 10.83 -6.97
N LYS A 108 -0.09 11.69 -7.66
CA LYS A 108 1.38 11.62 -7.62
C LYS A 108 1.86 11.89 -6.20
N LEU A 109 2.74 11.00 -5.71
CA LEU A 109 3.36 11.16 -4.40
C LEU A 109 4.31 12.37 -4.42
N ASP A 110 4.20 13.24 -3.42
CA ASP A 110 5.15 14.34 -3.23
C ASP A 110 6.55 13.75 -2.91
N PRO A 111 7.61 14.10 -3.67
CA PRO A 111 8.96 13.65 -3.39
C PRO A 111 9.44 13.92 -1.97
N SER A 112 8.95 14.99 -1.33
CA SER A 112 9.32 15.33 0.06
C SER A 112 8.93 14.23 1.05
N ILE A 113 7.88 13.45 0.75
CA ILE A 113 7.45 12.33 1.59
C ILE A 113 8.52 11.23 1.60
N LEU A 114 9.21 10.99 0.48
CA LEU A 114 10.25 9.96 0.40
C LEU A 114 11.42 10.26 1.35
N GLU A 115 11.72 11.54 1.58
CA GLU A 115 12.76 11.97 2.52
C GLU A 115 12.40 11.66 3.98
N THR A 116 11.10 11.52 4.28
CA THR A 116 10.61 11.18 5.63
C THR A 116 10.58 9.67 5.91
N LEU A 117 10.77 8.83 4.88
CA LEU A 117 10.73 7.38 5.00
C LEU A 117 12.04 6.82 5.53
N SER A 118 11.96 5.76 6.34
CA SER A 118 13.14 4.97 6.70
C SER A 118 13.68 4.17 5.50
N ALA A 119 14.95 3.79 5.56
CA ALA A 119 15.59 2.98 4.51
C ALA A 119 14.81 1.69 4.19
N ASP A 120 14.30 1.00 5.22
CA ASP A 120 13.48 -0.21 5.04
C ASP A 120 12.16 0.08 4.31
N GLN A 121 11.51 1.21 4.64
CA GLN A 121 10.26 1.62 3.98
C GLN A 121 10.49 2.01 2.52
N ILE A 122 11.61 2.66 2.22
CA ILE A 122 12.02 2.96 0.85
C ILE A 122 12.28 1.66 0.08
N GLY A 123 12.96 0.69 0.71
CA GLY A 123 13.18 -0.65 0.13
C GLY A 123 11.86 -1.34 -0.21
N GLN A 124 10.91 -1.38 0.73
CA GLN A 124 9.58 -1.96 0.51
C GLN A 124 8.80 -1.27 -0.61
N LEU A 125 8.86 0.06 -0.67
CA LEU A 125 8.22 0.84 -1.73
C LEU A 125 8.84 0.52 -3.10
N TYR A 126 10.17 0.35 -3.15
CA TYR A 126 10.88 -0.04 -4.36
C TYR A 126 10.52 -1.45 -4.82
N GLU A 127 10.45 -2.42 -3.91
CA GLU A 127 10.00 -3.78 -4.22
C GLU A 127 8.56 -3.78 -4.77
N LEU A 128 7.66 -3.01 -4.16
CA LEU A 128 6.30 -2.84 -4.65
C LEU A 128 6.25 -2.21 -6.05
N PHE A 129 7.08 -1.19 -6.29
CA PHE A 129 7.20 -0.55 -7.60
C PHE A 129 7.63 -1.57 -8.67
N GLN A 130 8.67 -2.37 -8.38
CA GLN A 130 9.13 -3.40 -9.31
C GLN A 130 8.06 -4.47 -9.57
N ALA A 131 7.37 -4.93 -8.52
CA ALA A 131 6.32 -5.96 -8.65
C ALA A 131 5.08 -5.49 -9.43
N SER A 132 4.86 -4.18 -9.56
CA SER A 132 3.67 -3.61 -10.20
C SER A 132 3.92 -3.02 -11.59
N GLN A 133 5.18 -2.91 -12.05
CA GLN A 133 5.52 -2.35 -13.36
C GLN A 133 4.85 -3.07 -14.52
N ASP A 134 4.71 -4.39 -14.41
CA ASP A 134 4.26 -5.22 -15.52
C ASP A 134 2.74 -5.46 -15.52
N VAL A 135 2.05 -5.08 -14.43
CA VAL A 135 0.61 -5.30 -14.24
C VAL A 135 -0.23 -4.50 -15.25
N TRP A 136 0.33 -3.40 -15.78
CA TRP A 136 -0.37 -2.49 -16.69
C TRP A 136 -0.02 -2.68 -18.17
N LEU A 137 0.93 -3.57 -18.48
CA LEU A 137 1.32 -3.86 -19.86
C LEU A 137 0.24 -4.74 -20.51
N SER A 138 -0.12 -4.45 -21.75
CA SER A 138 -0.85 -5.42 -22.57
C SER A 138 0.00 -6.68 -22.80
N PRO A 139 -0.61 -7.84 -23.10
CA PRO A 139 0.16 -9.07 -23.35
C PRO A 139 1.26 -8.88 -24.41
N GLU A 140 0.98 -8.13 -25.48
CA GLU A 140 1.95 -7.83 -26.55
C GLU A 140 3.11 -6.95 -26.06
N GLU A 141 2.83 -5.94 -25.24
CA GLU A 141 3.87 -5.05 -24.68
C GLU A 141 4.73 -5.78 -23.63
N LEU A 142 4.13 -6.71 -22.88
CA LEU A 142 4.83 -7.56 -21.93
C LEU A 142 5.76 -8.53 -22.65
N GLU A 143 5.28 -9.23 -23.68
CA GLU A 143 6.09 -10.10 -24.53
C GLU A 143 7.26 -9.33 -25.18
N ALA A 144 7.01 -8.11 -25.67
CA ALA A 144 8.05 -7.26 -26.24
C ALA A 144 9.11 -6.86 -25.21
N LYS A 145 8.70 -6.52 -23.98
CA LYS A 145 9.62 -6.20 -22.88
C LYS A 145 10.44 -7.42 -22.45
N LEU A 146 9.79 -8.58 -22.31
CA LEU A 146 10.43 -9.85 -21.95
C LEU A 146 11.43 -10.30 -23.03
N ALA A 147 11.05 -10.19 -24.31
CA ALA A 147 11.93 -10.47 -25.45
C ALA A 147 13.13 -9.52 -25.50
N ALA A 148 12.94 -8.23 -25.23
CA ALA A 148 14.03 -7.25 -25.11
C ALA A 148 14.96 -7.54 -23.91
N GLU A 149 14.42 -8.06 -22.81
CA GLU A 149 15.17 -8.49 -21.63
C GLU A 149 15.77 -9.91 -21.76
N GLY A 150 15.46 -10.64 -22.84
CA GLY A 150 15.93 -12.01 -23.06
C GLY A 150 15.33 -13.06 -22.11
N LYS A 151 14.19 -12.75 -21.46
CA LYS A 151 13.46 -13.67 -20.58
C LYS A 151 12.27 -14.24 -21.37
N THR A 152 12.10 -15.55 -21.38
CA THR A 152 10.88 -16.18 -21.93
C THR A 152 9.88 -16.41 -20.79
N GLU A 153 8.59 -16.50 -21.11
CA GLU A 153 7.45 -16.45 -20.17
C GLU A 153 7.48 -17.52 -19.06
N GLU A 154 8.28 -18.57 -19.22
CA GLU A 154 8.50 -19.57 -18.19
C GLU A 154 9.88 -19.35 -17.58
N GLY A 155 9.94 -19.29 -16.24
CA GLY A 155 11.18 -19.18 -15.46
C GLY A 155 12.12 -20.39 -15.56
N ILE A 156 12.32 -20.93 -16.76
CA ILE A 156 13.32 -21.92 -17.12
C ILE A 156 14.18 -21.31 -18.24
N PRO A 157 15.39 -20.82 -17.93
CA PRO A 157 16.27 -20.27 -18.96
C PRO A 157 16.61 -21.36 -20.00
N ALA A 158 16.41 -21.03 -21.28
CA ALA A 158 16.78 -21.88 -22.39
C ALA A 158 18.29 -22.20 -22.33
N GLY A 159 18.63 -23.46 -22.09
CA GLY A 159 20.01 -23.96 -22.21
C GLY A 159 20.62 -24.63 -20.97
N GLN A 160 19.90 -24.75 -19.85
CA GLN A 160 20.38 -25.56 -18.71
C GLN A 160 19.32 -26.57 -18.28
N VAL A 161 19.48 -27.81 -18.75
CA VAL A 161 18.69 -28.95 -18.25
C VAL A 161 19.06 -29.13 -16.77
N LEU A 162 18.09 -29.01 -15.87
CA LEU A 162 18.26 -29.40 -14.47
C LEU A 162 18.86 -30.82 -14.45
N PRO A 163 19.94 -31.08 -13.70
CA PRO A 163 20.40 -32.45 -13.54
C PRO A 163 19.25 -33.27 -12.96
N ASP A 164 18.88 -34.33 -13.68
CA ASP A 164 17.83 -35.27 -13.29
C ASP A 164 18.19 -35.90 -11.93
N LEU A 165 17.64 -35.33 -10.85
CA LEU A 165 17.84 -35.79 -9.48
C LEU A 165 17.26 -37.20 -9.26
N GLY A 166 16.56 -37.77 -10.24
CA GLY A 166 16.08 -39.16 -10.24
C GLY A 166 17.12 -40.18 -10.71
N LYS A 167 18.23 -39.77 -11.33
CA LYS A 167 19.28 -40.70 -11.82
C LYS A 167 20.44 -40.91 -10.86
N SER A 168 20.49 -40.21 -9.74
CA SER A 168 21.55 -40.33 -8.73
C SER A 168 21.27 -41.34 -7.61
N ARG A 169 20.32 -42.27 -7.80
CA ARG A 169 20.15 -43.45 -6.91
C ARG A 169 19.90 -44.75 -7.65
N LEU A 170 20.79 -45.15 -8.55
CA LEU A 170 21.00 -46.56 -8.89
C LEU A 170 22.48 -46.80 -9.25
N GLY A 171 23.30 -46.97 -8.22
CA GLY A 171 24.62 -47.59 -8.27
C GLY A 171 24.86 -48.12 -6.86
N GLY A 172 24.58 -49.38 -6.58
CA GLY A 172 25.30 -50.50 -7.15
C GLY A 172 26.14 -51.06 -6.01
N GLY A 173 25.48 -51.78 -5.10
CA GLY A 173 26.18 -52.60 -4.12
C GLY A 173 26.80 -53.76 -4.86
N GLU A 174 28.10 -53.69 -5.11
CA GLU A 174 28.92 -54.85 -5.42
C GLU A 174 29.82 -55.12 -4.21
N GLY A 175 29.58 -56.28 -3.61
CA GLY A 175 30.52 -56.90 -2.70
C GLY A 175 31.53 -57.74 -3.48
N GLU A 176 32.80 -57.55 -3.16
CA GLU A 176 33.89 -58.52 -3.29
C GLU A 176 34.98 -57.97 -2.35
N GLY A 177 35.45 -58.65 -1.30
CA GLY A 177 35.83 -60.05 -1.26
C GLY A 177 37.36 -60.15 -1.27
N ARG A 178 38.01 -59.70 -0.18
CA ARG A 178 39.29 -60.24 0.34
C ARG A 178 39.63 -59.64 1.70
#